data_AF-A0A6U6R1H5-F1
#
_entry.id   AF-A0A6U6R1H5-F1
#
_cell.length_a   1.000
_cell.length_b   1.000
_cell.length_c   1.000
_cell.angle_alpha   90.00
_cell.angle_beta   90.00
_cell.angle_gamma   90.00
#
_symmetry.space_group_name_H-M   'P 1'
#
loop_
_entity.id
_entity.type
_entity.pdbx_description
1 polymer ?
#
loop_
_entity_poly.entity_id
_entity_poly.type
_entity_poly.pdbx_seq_one_letter_code
_entity_poly.pdbx_strand_id
1 'polypeptide(L)'
;VANVGDSRGILCRAGTAVAISDDHKPDRHDEKKRIERAGGLVLNVRGAWRIAAPANPGSSKKASRREYQGLSMTRSLGDSYFKTSSALSSPDPEVKVLPITDKDLFLVLATDGITTVMSNQDIVDCASKHWDDAEEAAKNIVRTAFQKGSDENLTAMVIQFGWQDKNTPKYIEKRKALVARGIDGGSPTLKPSAPAAEDMFTASAKDDFDMFG
;
A
#
# COMPACT_ATOMS: atom_id res chain seq x y z
N VAL A 1 5.70 6.08 -0.35
CA VAL A 1 4.80 5.20 0.45
C VAL A 1 5.64 4.36 1.38
N ALA A 2 5.23 4.23 2.64
CA ALA A 2 5.81 3.30 3.61
C ALA A 2 4.71 2.29 3.96
N ASN A 3 4.92 1.01 3.64
CA ASN A 3 3.93 -0.05 3.88
C ASN A 3 4.38 -0.97 5.01
N VAL A 4 3.45 -1.30 5.91
CA VAL A 4 3.59 -2.33 6.95
C VAL A 4 2.27 -3.10 6.99
N GLY A 5 2.30 -4.39 6.65
CA GLY A 5 1.09 -5.21 6.51
C GLY A 5 0.68 -5.44 5.06
N ASP A 6 -0.61 -5.73 4.86
CA ASP A 6 -1.20 -6.19 3.60
C ASP A 6 -2.28 -5.26 3.04
N SER A 7 -2.36 -4.03 3.58
CA SER A 7 -2.95 -2.91 2.84
C SER A 7 -2.06 -2.52 1.67
N ARG A 8 -2.64 -1.83 0.67
CA ARG A 8 -1.97 -1.55 -0.59
C ARG A 8 -2.12 -0.10 -1.04
N GLY A 9 -1.01 0.46 -1.54
CA GLY A 9 -0.98 1.70 -2.31
C GLY A 9 -0.94 1.44 -3.81
N ILE A 10 -1.82 2.11 -4.55
CA ILE A 10 -1.98 1.96 -6.01
C ILE A 10 -2.01 3.35 -6.65
N LEU A 11 -1.06 3.63 -7.54
CA LEU A 11 -0.98 4.86 -8.30
C LEU A 11 -1.69 4.68 -9.64
N CYS A 12 -2.59 5.58 -10.00
CA CYS A 12 -3.10 5.70 -11.35
C CYS A 12 -2.13 6.53 -12.19
N ARG A 13 -1.32 5.84 -13.02
CA ARG A 13 -0.42 6.48 -13.97
C ARG A 13 -1.04 6.39 -15.35
N ALA A 14 -1.57 7.51 -15.82
CA ALA A 14 -2.20 7.64 -17.12
C ALA A 14 -3.33 6.62 -17.38
N GLY A 15 -4.16 6.35 -16.37
CA GLY A 15 -5.26 5.38 -16.46
C GLY A 15 -4.84 3.93 -16.19
N THR A 16 -3.55 3.65 -16.02
CA THR A 16 -3.04 2.32 -15.69
C THR A 16 -2.69 2.23 -14.21
N ALA A 17 -3.04 1.12 -13.58
CA ALA A 17 -2.69 0.86 -12.19
C ALA A 17 -1.22 0.47 -12.03
N VAL A 18 -0.52 1.16 -11.13
CA VAL A 18 0.86 0.86 -10.73
C VAL A 18 0.86 0.59 -9.23
N ALA A 19 1.19 -0.64 -8.82
CA ALA A 19 1.38 -0.96 -7.41
C ALA A 19 2.61 -0.23 -6.86
N ILE A 20 2.41 0.53 -5.78
CA ILE A 20 3.47 1.32 -5.13
C ILE A 20 3.81 0.82 -3.72
N SER A 21 3.19 -0.28 -3.32
CA SER A 21 3.58 -1.12 -2.18
C SER A 21 3.39 -2.58 -2.55
N ASP A 22 4.09 -3.46 -1.85
CA ASP A 22 3.94 -4.90 -1.94
C ASP A 22 3.39 -5.42 -0.61
N ASP A 23 2.42 -6.34 -0.67
CA ASP A 23 1.76 -6.85 0.53
C ASP A 23 2.70 -7.78 1.32
N HIS A 24 2.70 -7.65 2.64
CA HIS A 24 3.47 -8.51 3.54
C HIS A 24 2.69 -9.78 3.91
N LYS A 25 2.44 -10.63 2.90
CA LYS A 25 1.72 -11.91 3.06
C LYS A 25 2.66 -13.06 3.46
N PRO A 26 2.20 -14.04 4.26
CA PRO A 26 3.06 -15.15 4.71
C PRO A 26 3.61 -16.05 3.60
N ASP A 27 2.97 -16.09 2.43
CA ASP A 27 3.42 -16.83 1.25
C ASP A 27 4.36 -16.04 0.33
N ARG A 28 4.59 -14.75 0.59
CA ARG A 28 5.61 -13.96 -0.10
C ARG A 28 6.99 -14.56 0.20
N HIS A 29 7.76 -14.87 -0.85
CA HIS A 29 8.94 -15.74 -0.76
C HIS A 29 10.02 -15.28 0.22
N ASP A 30 10.36 -13.99 0.19
CA ASP A 30 11.34 -13.39 1.10
C ASP A 30 10.85 -13.38 2.55
N GLU A 31 9.59 -13.01 2.77
CA GLU A 31 8.96 -13.02 4.09
C GLU A 31 8.86 -14.44 4.66
N LYS A 32 8.37 -15.40 3.88
CA LYS A 32 8.31 -16.82 4.25
C LYS A 32 9.67 -17.33 4.72
N LYS A 33 10.72 -17.08 3.93
CA LYS A 33 12.09 -17.45 4.29
C LYS A 33 12.60 -16.76 5.55
N ARG A 34 12.18 -15.52 5.82
CA ARG A 34 12.55 -14.80 7.05
C ARG A 34 11.91 -15.49 8.25
N ILE A 35 10.63 -15.83 8.17
CA ILE A 35 9.86 -16.49 9.23
C ILE A 35 10.39 -17.89 9.52
N GLU A 36 10.63 -18.69 8.48
CA GLU A 36 11.19 -20.05 8.63
C GLU A 36 12.59 -20.02 9.25
N ARG A 37 13.44 -19.04 8.89
CA ARG A 37 14.77 -18.85 9.51
C ARG A 37 14.69 -18.43 10.97
N ALA A 38 13.63 -17.73 11.37
CA ALA A 38 13.35 -17.39 12.77
C ALA A 38 12.72 -18.56 13.56
N GLY A 39 12.56 -19.74 12.95
CA GLY A 39 11.95 -20.92 13.59
C GLY A 39 10.42 -20.87 13.63
N GLY A 40 9.80 -19.90 12.95
CA GLY A 40 8.35 -19.82 12.80
C GLY A 40 7.81 -20.76 11.74
N LEU A 41 6.49 -20.98 11.78
CA LEU A 41 5.79 -21.79 10.79
C LEU A 41 4.97 -20.89 9.85
N VAL A 42 4.95 -21.22 8.56
CA VAL A 42 4.04 -20.65 7.58
C VAL A 42 3.07 -21.73 7.13
N LEU A 43 1.78 -21.53 7.40
CA LEU A 43 0.73 -22.52 7.21
C LEU A 43 -0.38 -21.96 6.33
N ASN A 44 -0.87 -22.76 5.38
CA ASN A 44 -2.13 -22.48 4.70
C ASN A 44 -3.25 -23.23 5.43
N VAL A 45 -4.18 -22.49 6.03
CA VAL A 45 -5.32 -23.03 6.76
C VAL A 45 -6.59 -22.61 6.03
N ARG A 46 -7.25 -23.57 5.36
CA ARG A 46 -8.49 -23.34 4.59
C ARG A 46 -8.37 -22.21 3.57
N GLY A 47 -7.24 -22.13 2.86
CA GLY A 47 -6.98 -21.11 1.85
C GLY A 47 -6.36 -19.82 2.39
N ALA A 48 -6.30 -19.62 3.71
CA ALA A 48 -5.68 -18.45 4.32
C ALA A 48 -4.26 -18.75 4.81
N TRP A 49 -3.28 -18.02 4.29
CA TRP A 49 -1.89 -18.09 4.75
C TRP A 49 -1.71 -17.40 6.09
N ARG A 50 -1.00 -18.05 7.01
CA ARG A 50 -0.76 -17.57 8.37
C ARG A 50 0.66 -17.87 8.79
N ILE A 51 1.29 -16.94 9.51
CA ILE A 51 2.41 -17.28 10.38
C ILE A 51 1.85 -17.87 11.66
N ALA A 52 2.55 -18.84 12.26
CA ALA A 52 2.12 -19.45 13.50
C ALA A 52 3.26 -19.53 14.52
N ALA A 53 2.96 -19.19 15.77
CA ALA A 53 3.85 -19.30 16.92
C ALA A 53 3.19 -20.11 18.05
N PRO A 54 3.96 -20.90 18.83
CA PRO A 54 3.41 -21.66 19.95
C PRO A 54 2.97 -20.73 21.09
N ALA A 55 1.72 -20.82 21.53
CA ALA A 55 1.09 -19.99 22.56
C ALA A 55 1.94 -19.82 23.82
N ASN A 56 2.68 -20.87 24.20
CA ASN A 56 3.61 -20.88 25.33
C ASN A 56 5.05 -21.19 24.85
N PRO A 57 5.79 -20.19 24.36
CA PRO A 57 7.11 -20.40 23.75
C PRO A 57 8.20 -20.86 24.75
N GLY A 58 7.97 -20.70 26.06
CA GLY A 58 8.85 -21.19 27.12
C GLY A 58 8.48 -22.57 27.70
N SER A 59 7.44 -23.24 27.17
CA SER A 59 7.03 -24.56 27.66
C SER A 59 7.94 -25.65 27.11
N SER A 60 8.53 -26.47 27.99
CA SER A 60 9.28 -27.67 27.59
C SER A 60 8.41 -28.76 26.97
N LYS A 61 7.08 -28.65 27.09
CA LYS A 61 6.12 -29.56 26.44
C LYS A 61 5.88 -29.09 25.01
N LYS A 62 5.99 -30.03 24.06
CA LYS A 62 5.67 -29.79 22.65
C LYS A 62 4.22 -29.32 22.53
N ALA A 63 4.02 -28.10 22.03
CA ALA A 63 2.70 -27.47 21.94
C ALA A 63 1.77 -28.30 21.07
N SER A 64 0.52 -28.50 21.53
CA SER A 64 -0.51 -29.12 20.70
C SER A 64 -0.90 -28.18 19.55
N ARG A 65 -1.46 -28.69 18.45
CA ARG A 65 -1.93 -27.84 17.33
C ARG A 65 -2.94 -26.76 17.76
N ARG A 66 -3.66 -26.95 18.86
CA ARG A 66 -4.63 -25.96 19.40
C ARG A 66 -3.96 -24.83 20.18
N GLU A 67 -2.67 -24.97 20.48
CA GLU A 67 -1.87 -23.98 21.21
C GLU A 67 -0.99 -23.18 20.26
N TYR A 68 -1.44 -22.92 19.04
CA TYR A 68 -0.75 -22.01 18.12
C TYR A 68 -1.60 -20.76 17.92
N GLN A 69 -0.97 -19.60 18.03
CA GLN A 69 -1.54 -18.32 17.60
C GLN A 69 -1.11 -18.06 16.17
N GLY A 70 -1.99 -17.48 15.35
CA GLY A 70 -1.70 -17.21 13.95
C GLY A 70 -2.03 -15.79 13.51
N LEU A 71 -1.18 -15.22 12.64
CA LEU A 71 -1.36 -13.90 12.04
C LEU A 71 -1.37 -14.03 10.52
N SER A 72 -2.28 -13.33 9.83
CA SER A 72 -2.46 -13.42 8.37
C SER A 72 -1.47 -12.56 7.57
N MET A 73 -0.55 -11.90 8.24
CA MET A 73 0.47 -11.00 7.69
C MET A 73 1.81 -11.21 8.40
N THR A 74 2.88 -10.75 7.80
CA THR A 74 4.25 -10.97 8.28
C THR A 74 4.90 -9.71 8.85
N ARG A 75 4.29 -8.56 8.62
CA ARG A 75 4.70 -7.28 9.18
C ARG A 75 3.48 -6.54 9.68
N SER A 76 3.56 -5.97 10.87
CA SER A 76 2.46 -5.27 11.50
C SER A 76 2.96 -4.28 12.53
N LEU A 77 2.19 -3.22 12.77
CA LEU A 77 2.30 -2.45 14.00
C LEU A 77 1.53 -3.20 15.10
N GLY A 78 1.99 -3.13 16.36
CA GLY A 78 1.41 -3.95 17.43
C GLY A 78 1.92 -5.40 17.41
N ASP A 79 1.04 -6.39 17.61
CA ASP A 79 1.37 -7.84 17.64
C ASP A 79 2.63 -8.19 18.44
N SER A 80 2.78 -7.57 19.62
CA SER A 80 3.98 -7.68 20.45
C SER A 80 4.37 -9.13 20.71
N TYR A 81 3.37 -10.01 20.86
CA TYR A 81 3.56 -11.44 21.00
C TYR A 81 4.41 -12.05 19.88
N PHE A 82 4.16 -11.70 18.62
CA PHE A 82 4.91 -12.20 17.46
C PHE A 82 6.27 -11.50 17.25
N LYS A 83 6.59 -10.50 18.07
CA LYS A 83 7.86 -9.73 18.02
C LYS A 83 8.81 -10.14 19.13
N THR A 84 8.33 -10.13 20.38
CA THR A 84 9.16 -10.37 21.57
C THR A 84 9.48 -11.84 21.77
N SER A 85 8.53 -12.73 21.45
CA SER A 85 8.69 -14.16 21.73
C SER A 85 9.41 -14.93 20.62
N SER A 86 9.33 -14.45 19.38
CA SER A 86 9.70 -15.24 18.21
C SER A 86 10.17 -14.42 16.99
N ALA A 87 10.17 -13.08 17.05
CA ALA A 87 10.58 -12.19 15.96
C ALA A 87 9.99 -12.52 14.57
N LEU A 88 8.77 -13.08 14.54
CA LEU A 88 8.11 -13.50 13.30
C LEU A 88 7.42 -12.34 12.58
N SER A 89 6.81 -11.41 13.31
CA SER A 89 6.30 -10.16 12.75
C SER A 89 7.35 -9.06 12.85
N SER A 90 7.59 -8.30 11.77
CA SER A 90 8.46 -7.10 11.79
C SER A 90 7.62 -5.82 11.81
N PRO A 91 8.00 -4.78 12.58
CA PRO A 91 7.40 -3.45 12.48
C PRO A 91 7.98 -2.61 11.33
N ASP A 92 8.99 -3.11 10.61
CA ASP A 92 9.79 -2.32 9.69
C ASP A 92 9.07 -2.12 8.35
N PRO A 93 8.85 -0.87 7.92
CA PRO A 93 8.18 -0.59 6.67
C PRO A 93 9.05 -0.91 5.45
N GLU A 94 8.42 -1.37 4.38
CA GLU A 94 9.00 -1.24 3.04
C GLU A 94 8.65 0.15 2.50
N VAL A 95 9.70 0.94 2.19
CA VAL A 95 9.56 2.31 1.72
C VAL A 95 9.88 2.38 0.24
N LYS A 96 8.91 2.85 -0.55
CA LYS A 96 9.08 3.14 -1.98
C LYS A 96 8.92 4.63 -2.22
N VAL A 97 9.95 5.25 -2.80
CA VAL A 97 9.96 6.64 -3.25
C VAL A 97 9.87 6.66 -4.76
N LEU A 98 8.93 7.42 -5.30
CA LEU A 98 8.67 7.48 -6.74
C LEU A 98 8.53 8.94 -7.17
N PRO A 99 9.16 9.35 -8.29
CA PRO A 99 8.88 10.64 -8.89
C PRO A 99 7.44 10.64 -9.40
N ILE A 100 6.70 11.68 -9.02
CA ILE A 100 5.36 11.96 -9.52
C ILE A 100 5.48 12.86 -10.75
N THR A 101 4.63 12.59 -11.74
CA THR A 101 4.61 13.27 -13.03
C THR A 101 3.20 13.78 -13.32
N ASP A 102 3.07 14.66 -14.31
CA ASP A 102 1.78 15.14 -14.85
C ASP A 102 0.87 14.00 -15.36
N LYS A 103 1.44 12.82 -15.61
CA LYS A 103 0.71 11.60 -15.98
C LYS A 103 0.02 10.91 -14.83
N ASP A 104 0.46 11.16 -13.62
CA ASP A 104 -0.11 10.56 -12.43
C ASP A 104 -1.39 11.32 -12.09
N LEU A 105 -2.49 10.59 -11.97
CA LEU A 105 -3.81 11.19 -11.82
C LEU A 105 -4.20 11.19 -10.35
N PHE A 106 -4.19 10.03 -9.72
CA PHE A 106 -4.56 9.88 -8.33
C PHE A 106 -3.84 8.69 -7.70
N LEU A 107 -3.79 8.69 -6.37
CA LEU A 107 -3.31 7.60 -5.54
C LEU A 107 -4.50 7.01 -4.77
N VAL A 108 -4.60 5.69 -4.75
CA VAL A 108 -5.53 4.95 -3.89
C VAL A 108 -4.75 4.21 -2.81
N LEU A 109 -5.16 4.37 -1.55
CA LEU A 109 -4.76 3.49 -0.45
C LEU A 109 -5.97 2.64 -0.06
N ALA A 110 -5.81 1.32 -0.03
CA ALA A 110 -6.91 0.39 0.20
C ALA A 110 -6.51 -0.72 1.17
N THR A 111 -7.47 -1.17 1.99
CA THR A 111 -7.31 -2.37 2.83
C THR A 111 -7.45 -3.65 2.01
N ASP A 112 -7.02 -4.77 2.58
CA ASP A 112 -7.08 -6.09 1.95
C ASP A 112 -8.52 -6.54 1.64
N GLY A 113 -9.50 -6.10 2.44
CA GLY A 113 -10.92 -6.30 2.15
C GLY A 113 -11.34 -5.82 0.75
N ILE A 114 -10.64 -4.83 0.18
CA ILE A 114 -10.86 -4.39 -1.21
C ILE A 114 -9.98 -5.17 -2.18
N THR A 115 -8.67 -5.28 -1.91
CA THR A 115 -7.70 -5.83 -2.86
C THR A 115 -7.77 -7.35 -3.00
N THR A 116 -8.51 -8.04 -2.14
CA THR A 116 -8.81 -9.48 -2.25
C THR A 116 -9.88 -9.78 -3.30
N VAL A 117 -10.83 -8.86 -3.53
CA VAL A 117 -11.94 -9.04 -4.48
C VAL A 117 -11.83 -8.17 -5.74
N MET A 118 -10.94 -7.17 -5.73
CA MET A 118 -10.70 -6.27 -6.85
C MET A 118 -9.23 -6.28 -7.26
N SER A 119 -8.97 -6.38 -8.56
CA SER A 119 -7.62 -6.19 -9.11
C SER A 119 -7.15 -4.73 -8.95
N ASN A 120 -5.85 -4.48 -9.01
CA ASN A 120 -5.33 -3.11 -8.98
C ASN A 120 -5.94 -2.23 -10.10
N GLN A 121 -6.18 -2.84 -11.27
CA GLN A 121 -6.78 -2.15 -12.40
C GLN A 121 -8.28 -1.92 -12.19
N ASP A 122 -9.01 -2.87 -11.60
CA ASP A 122 -10.43 -2.69 -11.23
C ASP A 122 -10.60 -1.49 -10.31
N ILE A 123 -9.70 -1.32 -9.33
CA ILE A 123 -9.73 -0.20 -8.38
C ILE A 123 -9.51 1.13 -9.10
N VAL A 124 -8.50 1.20 -9.97
CA VAL A 124 -8.22 2.39 -10.78
C VAL A 124 -9.37 2.70 -11.74
N ASP A 125 -9.97 1.71 -12.37
CA ASP A 125 -11.11 1.90 -13.25
C ASP A 125 -12.36 2.36 -12.51
N CYS A 126 -12.60 1.88 -11.29
CA CYS A 126 -13.68 2.38 -10.43
C CYS A 126 -13.46 3.83 -10.01
N ALA A 127 -12.26 4.20 -9.57
CA ALA A 127 -11.94 5.58 -9.19
C ALA A 127 -11.99 6.53 -10.40
N SER A 128 -11.55 6.08 -11.58
CA SER A 128 -11.50 6.92 -12.80
C SER A 128 -12.88 7.36 -13.29
N LYS A 129 -13.98 6.70 -12.85
CA LYS A 129 -15.36 7.14 -13.13
C LYS A 129 -15.72 8.46 -12.44
N HIS A 130 -15.01 8.79 -11.36
CA HIS A 130 -15.18 9.99 -10.53
C HIS A 130 -13.82 10.69 -10.39
N TRP A 131 -13.13 10.91 -11.51
CA TRP A 131 -11.77 11.45 -11.54
C TRP A 131 -11.65 12.85 -10.93
N ASP A 132 -12.76 13.60 -10.87
CA ASP A 132 -12.90 14.96 -10.34
C ASP A 132 -13.51 15.02 -8.92
N ASP A 133 -13.91 13.88 -8.35
CA ASP A 133 -14.50 13.78 -7.01
C ASP A 133 -13.86 12.62 -6.23
N ALA A 134 -12.89 12.96 -5.37
CA ALA A 134 -12.14 11.96 -4.61
C ALA A 134 -13.03 11.19 -3.63
N GLU A 135 -14.05 11.84 -3.07
CA GLU A 135 -14.97 11.23 -2.11
C GLU A 135 -15.87 10.22 -2.82
N GLU A 136 -16.46 10.60 -3.96
CA GLU A 136 -17.30 9.67 -4.73
C GLU A 136 -16.45 8.56 -5.37
N ALA A 137 -15.21 8.82 -5.79
CA ALA A 137 -14.27 7.78 -6.22
C ALA A 137 -14.03 6.74 -5.12
N ALA A 138 -13.77 7.19 -3.88
CA ALA A 138 -13.56 6.31 -2.74
C ALA A 138 -14.83 5.50 -2.41
N LYS A 139 -16.00 6.15 -2.38
CA LYS A 139 -17.30 5.48 -2.19
C LYS A 139 -17.56 4.43 -3.26
N ASN A 140 -17.27 4.74 -4.52
CA ASN A 140 -17.47 3.82 -5.62
C ASN A 140 -16.57 2.58 -5.51
N ILE A 141 -15.31 2.73 -5.09
CA ILE A 141 -14.41 1.60 -4.82
C ILE A 141 -15.04 0.71 -3.72
N VAL A 142 -15.41 1.29 -2.58
CA VAL A 142 -15.98 0.53 -1.44
C VAL A 142 -17.26 -0.19 -1.83
N ARG A 143 -18.20 0.50 -2.51
CA ARG A 143 -19.46 -0.10 -3.00
C ARG A 143 -19.19 -1.26 -3.97
N THR A 144 -18.22 -1.10 -4.87
CA THR A 144 -17.87 -2.15 -5.84
C THR A 144 -17.28 -3.37 -5.14
N ALA A 145 -16.38 -3.18 -4.16
CA ALA A 145 -15.81 -4.28 -3.38
C ALA A 145 -16.90 -5.04 -2.60
N PHE A 146 -17.84 -4.32 -1.99
CA PHE A 146 -19.00 -4.91 -1.33
C PHE A 146 -19.86 -5.73 -2.30
N GLN A 147 -20.19 -5.20 -3.47
CA GLN A 147 -20.98 -5.90 -4.49
C GLN A 147 -20.27 -7.13 -5.06
N LYS A 148 -18.93 -7.14 -5.05
CA LYS A 148 -18.11 -8.31 -5.43
C LYS A 148 -18.05 -9.39 -4.33
N GLY A 149 -18.71 -9.18 -3.19
CA GLY A 149 -18.86 -10.17 -2.13
C GLY A 149 -17.71 -10.18 -1.12
N SER A 150 -17.10 -9.03 -0.84
CA SER A 150 -16.15 -8.95 0.27
C SER A 150 -16.84 -9.01 1.62
N ASP A 151 -16.38 -9.91 2.48
CA ASP A 151 -16.89 -10.14 3.85
C ASP A 151 -16.03 -9.44 4.93
N GLU A 152 -15.10 -8.56 4.53
CA GLU A 152 -14.14 -7.87 5.41
C GLU A 152 -14.49 -6.38 5.61
N ASN A 153 -13.75 -5.70 6.49
CA ASN A 153 -13.85 -4.25 6.58
C ASN A 153 -13.26 -3.57 5.34
N LEU A 154 -14.05 -2.67 4.74
CA LEU A 154 -13.72 -2.01 3.49
C LEU A 154 -13.32 -0.56 3.75
N THR A 155 -12.08 -0.20 3.44
CA THR A 155 -11.62 1.18 3.56
C THR A 155 -10.76 1.53 2.36
N ALA A 156 -11.13 2.63 1.69
CA ALA A 156 -10.36 3.23 0.61
C ALA A 156 -10.14 4.72 0.89
N MET A 157 -8.96 5.21 0.56
CA MET A 157 -8.64 6.63 0.51
C MET A 157 -8.18 6.96 -0.90
N VAL A 158 -8.75 8.01 -1.51
CA VAL A 158 -8.37 8.51 -2.83
C VAL A 158 -7.75 9.89 -2.68
N ILE A 159 -6.57 10.07 -3.25
CA ILE A 159 -5.82 11.33 -3.24
C ILE A 159 -5.67 11.75 -4.70
N GLN A 160 -6.36 12.81 -5.11
CA GLN A 160 -6.25 13.38 -6.45
C GLN A 160 -5.10 14.38 -6.51
N PHE A 161 -4.35 14.38 -7.61
CA PHE A 161 -3.32 15.38 -7.85
C PHE A 161 -3.89 16.62 -8.55
N GLY A 162 -3.36 17.80 -8.19
CA GLY A 162 -3.94 19.09 -8.55
C GLY A 162 -3.69 19.58 -9.98
N TRP A 163 -2.92 18.85 -10.81
CA TRP A 163 -2.67 19.23 -12.20
C TRP A 163 -3.67 18.62 -13.20
N GLN A 164 -4.73 17.97 -12.71
CA GLN A 164 -5.81 17.49 -13.56
C GLN A 164 -6.62 18.66 -14.13
N ASP A 165 -6.98 18.56 -15.40
CA ASP A 165 -7.86 19.52 -16.08
C ASP A 165 -9.11 18.84 -16.65
N LYS A 166 -10.01 19.65 -17.23
CA LYS A 166 -11.23 19.17 -17.93
C LYS A 166 -11.00 18.19 -19.09
N ASN A 167 -9.77 18.05 -19.58
CA ASN A 167 -9.40 17.13 -20.65
C ASN A 167 -8.85 15.80 -20.12
N THR A 168 -8.57 15.67 -18.82
CA THR A 168 -8.09 14.45 -18.17
C THR A 168 -8.88 13.19 -18.59
N PRO A 169 -10.23 13.22 -18.68
CA PRO A 169 -10.99 12.05 -19.15
C PRO A 169 -10.64 11.63 -20.57
N LYS A 170 -10.48 12.60 -21.48
CA LYS A 170 -10.09 12.32 -22.88
C LYS A 170 -8.70 11.70 -22.94
N TYR A 171 -7.79 12.13 -22.06
CA TYR A 171 -6.46 11.54 -21.96
C TYR A 171 -6.52 10.09 -21.45
N ILE A 172 -7.32 9.82 -20.42
CA ILE A 172 -7.53 8.45 -19.89
C ILE A 172 -8.06 7.54 -21.00
N GLU A 173 -9.14 7.95 -21.69
CA GLU A 173 -9.76 7.15 -22.76
C GLU A 173 -8.79 6.89 -23.93
N LYS A 174 -8.09 7.93 -24.38
CA LYS A 174 -7.07 7.80 -25.43
C LYS A 174 -5.96 6.82 -25.01
N ARG A 175 -5.53 6.86 -23.75
CA ARG A 175 -4.48 5.96 -23.25
C ARG A 175 -4.98 4.52 -23.10
N LYS A 176 -6.19 4.31 -22.59
CA LYS A 176 -6.83 2.98 -22.57
C LYS A 176 -6.85 2.35 -23.96
N ALA A 177 -7.21 3.11 -24.98
CA ALA A 177 -7.19 2.66 -26.38
C ALA A 177 -5.77 2.33 -26.90
N LEU A 178 -4.73 3.05 -26.46
CA LEU A 178 -3.34 2.76 -26.82
C LEU A 178 -2.81 1.50 -26.14
N VAL A 179 -3.11 1.33 -24.85
CA VAL A 179 -2.75 0.13 -24.07
C VAL A 179 -3.44 -1.11 -24.63
N ALA A 180 -4.72 -1.03 -24.98
CA ALA A 180 -5.47 -2.11 -25.64
C ALA A 180 -4.86 -2.53 -26.99
N ARG A 181 -4.06 -1.65 -27.62
CA ARG A 181 -3.33 -1.92 -28.87
C ARG A 181 -1.89 -2.37 -28.66
N GLY A 182 -1.47 -2.62 -27.42
CA GLY A 182 -0.10 -3.01 -27.07
C GLY A 182 0.94 -1.89 -27.23
N ILE A 183 0.51 -0.63 -27.34
CA ILE A 183 1.40 0.52 -27.51
C ILE A 183 1.67 1.12 -26.12
N ASP A 184 2.64 0.54 -25.41
CA ASP A 184 3.03 1.00 -24.07
C ASP A 184 4.08 2.11 -24.20
N GLY A 185 3.61 3.34 -24.42
CA GLY A 185 4.47 4.50 -24.51
C GLY A 185 5.17 4.74 -23.18
N GLY A 186 6.40 4.24 -23.07
CA GLY A 186 7.32 4.44 -21.95
C GLY A 186 7.39 5.91 -21.50
N SER A 187 7.83 6.11 -20.26
CA SER A 187 7.82 7.42 -19.61
C SER A 187 8.60 8.46 -20.44
N PRO A 188 7.97 9.54 -20.93
CA PRO A 188 8.67 10.68 -21.47
C PRO A 188 9.29 11.41 -20.28
N THR A 189 10.60 11.49 -20.27
CA THR A 189 11.35 12.46 -19.48
C THR A 189 11.01 13.84 -20.01
N LEU A 190 10.21 14.60 -19.25
CA LEU A 190 9.99 16.02 -19.53
C LEU A 190 10.92 16.84 -18.64
N LYS A 191 11.56 17.84 -19.26
CA LYS A 191 12.48 18.78 -18.60
C LYS A 191 11.75 19.47 -17.44
N PRO A 192 12.44 19.71 -16.31
CA PRO A 192 11.85 20.39 -15.16
C PRO A 192 11.25 21.72 -15.59
N SER A 193 10.02 22.00 -15.16
CA SER A 193 9.46 23.35 -15.22
C SER A 193 10.35 24.28 -14.41
N ALA A 194 10.57 25.49 -14.91
CA ALA A 194 11.40 26.50 -14.25
C ALA A 194 11.05 26.62 -12.76
N PRO A 195 12.05 26.73 -11.87
CA PRO A 195 11.80 26.86 -10.44
C PRO A 195 10.94 28.10 -10.19
N ALA A 196 9.91 27.95 -9.35
CA ALA A 196 9.22 29.08 -8.77
C ALA A 196 10.24 29.95 -8.03
N ALA A 197 10.11 31.27 -8.15
CA ALA A 197 11.03 32.24 -7.56
C ALA A 197 11.22 31.94 -6.06
N GLU A 198 12.47 31.79 -5.64
CA GLU A 198 12.84 31.62 -4.24
C GLU A 198 12.60 32.93 -3.49
N ASP A 199 11.60 32.96 -2.61
CA ASP A 199 11.50 33.98 -1.58
C ASP A 199 12.64 33.76 -0.57
N MET A 200 13.64 34.65 -0.63
CA MET A 200 14.76 34.69 0.31
C MET A 200 14.25 35.07 1.71
N PHE A 201 14.02 34.08 2.57
CA PHE A 201 13.97 34.28 4.01
C PHE A 201 15.38 34.14 4.59
N THR A 202 16.06 35.27 4.83
CA THR A 202 17.33 35.31 5.56
C THR A 202 17.07 35.13 7.06
N ALA A 203 17.22 33.91 7.57
CA ALA A 203 17.28 33.68 9.02
C ALA A 203 18.71 33.95 9.53
N SER A 204 18.88 35.07 10.22
CA SER A 204 20.07 35.40 11.00
C SER A 204 20.10 34.52 12.25
N ALA A 205 20.96 33.51 12.29
CA ALA A 205 21.34 32.84 13.53
C ALA A 205 22.14 33.81 14.41
N LYS A 206 21.58 34.16 15.57
CA LYS A 206 22.36 34.66 16.71
C LYS A 206 22.22 33.64 17.82
N ASP A 207 23.37 33.14 18.23
CA ASP A 207 23.59 32.39 19.46
C ASP A 207 23.07 33.21 20.65
N ASP A 208 22.28 32.58 21.51
CA ASP A 208 22.21 32.93 22.93
C ASP A 208 21.90 31.65 23.72
N PHE A 209 22.96 31.16 24.35
CA PHE A 209 23.06 29.98 25.17
C PHE A 209 23.08 30.47 26.63
N ASP A 210 21.93 30.54 27.30
CA ASP A 210 21.81 30.40 28.76
C ASP A 210 20.37 30.57 29.24
N MET A 211 19.91 29.62 30.06
CA MET A 211 19.00 29.77 31.21
C MET A 211 18.19 28.49 31.45
N PHE A 212 18.82 27.53 32.13
CA PHE A 212 18.12 26.75 33.16
C PHE A 212 18.54 27.32 34.51
N GLY A 213 17.68 28.17 35.06
CA GLY A 213 17.47 28.28 36.51
C GLY A 213 16.33 27.36 36.91
#